data_AF-A0A0M0K8D6-F1
#
_entry.id   AF-A0A0M0K8D6-F1
#
_cell.length_a   1.000
_cell.length_b   1.000
_cell.length_c   1.000
_cell.angle_alpha   90.00
_cell.angle_beta   90.00
_cell.angle_gamma   90.00
#
_symmetry.space_group_name_H-M   'P 1'
#
loop_
_entity.id
_entity.type
_entity.pdbx_description
1 polymer ?
#
loop_
_entity_poly.entity_id
_entity_poly.type
_entity_poly.pdbx_seq_one_letter_code
_entity_poly.pdbx_strand_id
1 'polypeptide(L)'
;MGVANAEQLSAGLIHAGFATFIQPIYCFAWEAHADGNEIAKYLALLPEQYIVPGSSAMTTFDEHVFKASFEKLAVDSRTHTLIAFGQVSNDTWVHSVRAATSRPIVVLGLMRDVLAHRVQLFYSDDSRRQMAERSSSTFVKAMMHSWMQSDEYPRDAQLEYMYGLNATLRDLPIDDVWKARNASAIASGVDQGGTTSTASVYLGPVGDSQNVRRSLCVFAHSTSLPIPWMRYETATETSSSFVPSTYVANVDEDIVAAMLAREPREFYYVARALDTFEAFAEEYGCLEEPTEMALLPPKRDHAQ
;
A
#
# COMPACT_ATOMS: atom_id res chain seq x y z
N MET A 1 8.32 33.98 -3.63
CA MET A 1 7.13 34.07 -4.49
C MET A 1 7.00 32.71 -5.18
N GLY A 2 6.40 31.73 -4.49
CA GLY A 2 6.28 30.35 -4.98
C GLY A 2 5.04 30.23 -5.86
N VAL A 3 5.20 29.68 -7.05
CA VAL A 3 4.09 29.53 -8.00
C VAL A 3 3.16 28.46 -7.44
N ALA A 4 1.91 28.83 -7.10
CA ALA A 4 0.86 27.92 -6.62
C ALA A 4 0.59 26.73 -7.57
N ASN A 5 1.09 26.80 -8.81
CA ASN A 5 0.93 25.79 -9.85
C ASN A 5 2.04 24.72 -9.85
N ALA A 6 3.13 24.90 -9.10
CA ALA A 6 4.28 23.97 -9.14
C ALA A 6 3.96 22.62 -8.47
N GLU A 7 3.19 22.61 -7.39
CA GLU A 7 2.78 21.39 -6.69
C GLU A 7 1.69 20.64 -7.47
N GLN A 8 0.71 21.35 -8.02
CA GLN A 8 -0.32 20.76 -8.89
C GLN A 8 0.29 20.17 -10.17
N LEU A 9 1.30 20.85 -10.74
CA LEU A 9 2.07 20.34 -11.87
C LEU A 9 2.89 19.11 -11.46
N SER A 10 3.53 19.13 -10.29
CA SER A 10 4.29 17.98 -9.79
C SER A 10 3.40 16.77 -9.54
N ALA A 11 2.25 16.94 -8.89
CA ALA A 11 1.25 15.88 -8.74
C ALA A 11 0.74 15.37 -10.09
N GLY A 12 0.38 16.27 -11.00
CA GLY A 12 -0.04 15.92 -12.37
C GLY A 12 1.02 15.12 -13.12
N LEU A 13 2.30 15.47 -12.97
CA LEU A 13 3.43 14.74 -13.56
C LEU A 13 3.68 13.38 -12.87
N ILE A 14 3.54 13.28 -11.55
CA ILE A 14 3.62 12.00 -10.80
C ILE A 14 2.53 11.04 -11.29
N HIS A 15 1.29 11.52 -11.34
CA HIS A 15 0.13 10.70 -11.72
C HIS A 15 0.11 10.32 -13.20
N ALA A 16 0.68 11.16 -14.07
CA ALA A 16 0.83 10.85 -15.49
C ALA A 16 2.11 10.05 -15.81
N GLY A 17 2.80 9.49 -14.80
CA GLY A 17 3.96 8.62 -15.00
C GLY A 17 5.26 9.34 -15.39
N PHE A 18 5.33 10.67 -15.26
CA PHE A 18 6.52 11.48 -15.55
C PHE A 18 7.47 11.60 -14.35
N ALA A 19 7.63 10.50 -13.59
CA ALA A 19 8.51 10.42 -12.42
C ALA A 19 9.99 10.71 -12.74
N THR A 20 10.39 10.54 -14.00
CA THR A 20 11.75 10.79 -14.51
C THR A 20 12.21 12.25 -14.36
N PHE A 21 11.30 13.24 -14.35
CA PHE A 21 11.66 14.66 -14.25
C PHE A 21 11.77 15.19 -12.82
N ILE A 22 11.09 14.55 -11.89
CA ILE A 22 10.96 14.97 -10.49
C ILE A 22 11.68 14.03 -9.51
N GLN A 23 12.06 12.84 -10.00
CA GLN A 23 12.85 11.84 -9.27
C GLN A 23 12.32 11.63 -7.84
N PRO A 24 11.06 11.22 -7.63
CA PRO A 24 10.55 11.01 -6.28
C PRO A 24 11.29 9.89 -5.54
N ILE A 25 11.13 9.88 -4.21
CA ILE A 25 11.33 8.69 -3.39
C ILE A 25 9.95 8.07 -3.14
N TYR A 26 9.73 6.88 -3.68
CA TYR A 26 8.53 6.11 -3.39
C TYR A 26 8.64 5.46 -2.01
N CYS A 27 7.58 5.48 -1.23
CA CYS A 27 7.49 4.79 0.05
C CYS A 27 6.39 3.75 -0.03
N PHE A 28 6.74 2.46 -0.14
CA PHE A 28 5.77 1.38 -0.05
C PHE A 28 5.60 0.97 1.42
N ALA A 29 4.46 1.36 1.98
CA ALA A 29 4.12 1.15 3.38
C ALA A 29 2.87 0.25 3.48
N TRP A 30 2.87 -0.70 4.41
CA TRP A 30 1.73 -1.58 4.63
C TRP A 30 1.60 -1.96 6.11
N GLU A 31 0.37 -2.15 6.58
CA GLU A 31 0.12 -2.66 7.93
C GLU A 31 0.45 -4.15 8.03
N ALA A 32 0.71 -4.61 9.25
CA ALA A 32 0.76 -6.04 9.52
C ALA A 32 -0.55 -6.70 9.04
N HIS A 33 -0.43 -7.81 8.31
CA HIS A 33 -1.57 -8.56 7.72
C HIS A 33 -2.25 -7.94 6.48
N ALA A 34 -1.76 -6.83 5.94
CA ALA A 34 -2.23 -6.25 4.66
C ALA A 34 -1.58 -6.87 3.41
N ASP A 35 -1.00 -8.08 3.52
CA ASP A 35 -0.30 -8.82 2.45
C ASP A 35 0.84 -8.10 1.71
N GLY A 36 1.28 -6.93 2.19
CA GLY A 36 2.37 -6.17 1.56
C GLY A 36 3.74 -6.84 1.61
N ASN A 37 3.92 -7.86 2.46
CA ASN A 37 5.15 -8.66 2.49
C ASN A 37 5.44 -9.30 1.13
N GLU A 38 4.40 -9.74 0.40
CA GLU A 38 4.60 -10.34 -0.92
C GLU A 38 5.11 -9.32 -1.92
N ILE A 39 4.54 -8.12 -1.98
CA ILE A 39 5.05 -7.04 -2.84
C ILE A 39 6.48 -6.69 -2.45
N ALA A 40 6.76 -6.54 -1.16
CA ALA A 40 8.05 -6.11 -0.65
C ALA A 40 9.18 -7.11 -0.95
N LYS A 41 8.89 -8.42 -1.02
CA LYS A 41 9.86 -9.43 -1.51
C LYS A 41 10.35 -9.11 -2.92
N TYR A 42 9.49 -8.65 -3.83
CA TYR A 42 9.89 -8.29 -5.19
C TYR A 42 10.58 -6.93 -5.24
N LEU A 43 10.20 -5.98 -4.38
CA LEU A 43 10.92 -4.72 -4.24
C LEU A 43 12.36 -4.94 -3.76
N ALA A 44 12.59 -5.91 -2.88
CA ALA A 44 13.93 -6.30 -2.42
C ALA A 44 14.81 -6.95 -3.50
N LEU A 45 14.24 -7.36 -4.63
CA LEU A 45 15.01 -7.88 -5.78
C LEU A 45 15.54 -6.76 -6.70
N LEU A 46 15.16 -5.50 -6.46
CA LEU A 46 15.70 -4.37 -7.20
C LEU A 46 17.21 -4.23 -6.96
N PRO A 47 17.99 -3.72 -7.94
CA PRO A 47 19.39 -3.36 -7.69
C PRO A 47 19.50 -2.36 -6.54
N GLU A 48 20.50 -2.53 -5.67
CA GLU A 48 20.68 -1.72 -4.44
C GLU A 48 20.68 -0.21 -4.69
N GLN A 49 21.11 0.24 -5.89
CA GLN A 49 21.07 1.66 -6.23
C GLN A 49 19.66 2.26 -6.16
N TYR A 50 18.60 1.48 -6.40
CA TYR A 50 17.21 1.95 -6.37
C TYR A 50 16.60 1.91 -4.97
N ILE A 51 17.23 1.19 -4.03
CA ILE A 51 16.68 0.95 -2.70
C ILE A 51 17.24 1.97 -1.69
N VAL A 52 16.35 2.55 -0.89
CA VAL A 52 16.73 3.39 0.24
C VAL A 52 17.24 2.49 1.39
N PRO A 53 18.43 2.76 1.95
CA PRO A 53 18.96 2.00 3.08
C PRO A 53 17.98 1.97 4.26
N GLY A 54 17.82 0.81 4.89
CA GLY A 54 16.82 0.59 5.94
C GLY A 54 15.54 -0.10 5.44
N SER A 55 15.35 -0.24 4.13
CA SER A 55 14.19 -0.97 3.60
C SER A 55 14.20 -2.45 4.00
N SER A 56 13.03 -3.00 4.33
CA SER A 56 12.85 -4.39 4.76
C SER A 56 11.62 -5.03 4.12
N ALA A 57 11.76 -6.26 3.63
CA ALA A 57 10.66 -7.00 3.00
C ALA A 57 9.76 -7.77 3.98
N MET A 58 10.22 -7.95 5.22
CA MET A 58 9.54 -8.82 6.21
C MET A 58 9.19 -8.10 7.51
N THR A 59 9.78 -6.93 7.75
CA THR A 59 9.66 -6.19 9.01
C THR A 59 9.43 -4.70 8.73
N THR A 60 9.33 -3.93 9.81
CA THR A 60 9.46 -2.47 9.79
C THR A 60 10.78 -2.03 9.15
N PHE A 61 10.76 -0.83 8.58
CA PHE A 61 11.92 -0.11 8.07
C PHE A 61 12.95 0.15 9.20
N ASP A 62 14.23 -0.09 8.94
CA ASP A 62 15.32 0.12 9.90
C ASP A 62 15.82 1.58 9.82
N GLU A 63 15.25 2.41 10.71
CA GLU A 63 15.63 3.81 10.83
C GLU A 63 17.10 4.01 11.29
N HIS A 64 17.71 3.03 11.97
CA HIS A 64 19.09 3.14 12.44
C HIS A 64 20.06 2.99 11.26
N VAL A 65 19.84 1.97 10.42
CA VAL A 65 20.59 1.77 9.17
C VAL A 65 20.40 2.94 8.22
N PHE A 66 19.16 3.45 8.09
CA PHE A 66 18.85 4.63 7.30
C PHE A 66 19.67 5.85 7.74
N LYS A 67 19.58 6.25 9.02
CA LYS A 67 20.30 7.43 9.54
C LYS A 67 21.82 7.30 9.41
N ALA A 68 22.37 6.10 9.56
CA ALA A 68 23.81 5.87 9.43
C ALA A 68 24.31 5.90 7.97
N SER A 69 23.43 5.62 6.99
CA SER A 69 23.83 5.32 5.62
C SER A 69 23.34 6.34 4.59
N PHE A 70 22.25 7.05 4.85
CA PHE A 70 21.59 7.90 3.85
C PHE A 70 22.51 8.99 3.29
N GLU A 71 23.14 9.78 4.17
CA GLU A 71 24.12 10.80 3.77
C GLU A 71 25.43 10.18 3.28
N LYS A 72 25.94 9.15 3.99
CA LYS A 72 27.20 8.48 3.67
C LYS A 72 27.22 7.87 2.27
N LEU A 73 26.10 7.30 1.83
CA LEU A 73 25.92 6.73 0.50
C LEU A 73 25.37 7.74 -0.52
N ALA A 74 25.31 9.02 -0.15
CA ALA A 74 24.81 10.11 -0.96
C ALA A 74 23.45 9.81 -1.64
N VAL A 75 22.54 9.14 -0.91
CA VAL A 75 21.29 8.59 -1.46
C VAL A 75 20.45 9.67 -2.12
N ASP A 76 20.34 10.84 -1.49
CA ASP A 76 19.54 11.96 -2.02
C ASP A 76 20.05 12.50 -3.36
N SER A 77 21.36 12.37 -3.62
CA SER A 77 21.99 12.88 -4.84
C SER A 77 21.83 11.98 -6.07
N ARG A 78 21.23 10.79 -5.91
CA ARG A 78 21.02 9.83 -7.02
C ARG A 78 20.03 10.41 -8.03
N THR A 79 20.41 10.41 -9.31
CA THR A 79 19.67 11.05 -10.43
C THR A 79 18.53 10.19 -11.00
N HIS A 80 17.97 9.29 -10.20
CA HIS A 80 16.88 8.39 -10.60
C HIS A 80 15.93 8.17 -9.42
N THR A 81 14.74 7.64 -9.70
CA THR A 81 13.74 7.31 -8.67
C THR A 81 14.27 6.29 -7.68
N LEU A 82 13.80 6.37 -6.44
CA LEU A 82 14.19 5.46 -5.35
C LEU A 82 12.94 4.88 -4.71
N ILE A 83 13.11 3.77 -4.00
CA ILE A 83 12.06 3.19 -3.18
C ILE A 83 12.54 2.84 -1.78
N ALA A 84 11.77 3.27 -0.79
CA ALA A 84 11.83 2.82 0.59
C ALA A 84 10.63 1.91 0.86
N PHE A 85 10.83 0.81 1.58
CA PHE A 85 9.72 -0.08 1.91
C PHE A 85 9.89 -0.74 3.28
N GLY A 86 8.78 -0.91 3.99
CA GLY A 86 8.73 -1.58 5.29
C GLY A 86 7.33 -1.55 5.88
N GLN A 87 7.06 -2.47 6.81
CA GLN A 87 5.80 -2.46 7.56
C GLN A 87 5.66 -1.16 8.37
N VAL A 88 4.45 -0.63 8.45
CA VAL A 88 4.11 0.44 9.40
C VAL A 88 3.55 -0.18 10.67
N SER A 89 4.21 0.10 11.80
CA SER A 89 3.61 -0.05 13.12
C SER A 89 3.05 1.28 13.63
N ASN A 90 3.61 2.39 13.15
CA ASN A 90 3.16 3.78 13.15
C ASN A 90 3.88 4.46 11.97
N ASP A 91 3.36 5.54 11.37
CA ASP A 91 3.92 6.19 10.17
C ASP A 91 5.30 6.89 10.36
N THR A 92 6.04 6.52 11.40
CA THR A 92 7.26 7.20 11.85
C THR A 92 8.37 7.17 10.81
N TRP A 93 8.53 6.05 10.10
CA TRP A 93 9.65 5.91 9.18
C TRP A 93 9.45 6.69 7.87
N VAL A 94 8.22 6.83 7.39
CA VAL A 94 7.92 7.65 6.19
C VAL A 94 8.25 9.11 6.48
N HIS A 95 7.91 9.60 7.67
CA HIS A 95 8.29 10.94 8.13
C HIS A 95 9.81 11.09 8.28
N SER A 96 10.53 10.06 8.75
CA SER A 96 12.00 10.05 8.81
C SER A 96 12.64 10.16 7.42
N VAL A 97 12.12 9.45 6.41
CA VAL A 97 12.60 9.58 5.02
C VAL A 97 12.31 10.98 4.48
N ARG A 98 11.08 11.46 4.69
CA ARG A 98 10.63 12.81 4.28
C ARG A 98 11.49 13.93 4.85
N ALA A 99 11.95 13.81 6.10
CA ALA A 99 12.77 14.81 6.77
C ALA A 99 14.22 14.86 6.24
N ALA A 100 14.69 13.80 5.58
CA ALA A 100 16.07 13.68 5.13
C ALA A 100 16.30 14.14 3.67
N THR A 101 15.23 14.49 2.94
CA THR A 101 15.28 14.75 1.50
C THR A 101 14.48 16.00 1.12
N SER A 102 14.85 16.61 0.00
CA SER A 102 14.04 17.62 -0.68
C SER A 102 13.20 17.06 -1.84
N ARG A 103 13.43 15.79 -2.21
CA ARG A 103 12.73 15.10 -3.30
C ARG A 103 11.28 14.80 -2.88
N PRO A 104 10.30 14.91 -3.78
CA PRO A 104 8.93 14.50 -3.49
C PRO A 104 8.85 13.06 -2.97
N ILE A 105 8.09 12.85 -1.90
CA ILE A 105 7.71 11.54 -1.39
C ILE A 105 6.39 11.13 -2.02
N VAL A 106 6.32 9.90 -2.53
CA VAL A 106 5.09 9.31 -3.06
C VAL A 106 4.80 8.01 -2.33
N VAL A 107 3.74 7.99 -1.52
CA VAL A 107 3.38 6.81 -0.72
C VAL A 107 2.55 5.84 -1.57
N LEU A 108 3.06 4.63 -1.72
CA LEU A 108 2.39 3.51 -2.36
C LEU A 108 1.82 2.60 -1.27
N GLY A 109 0.68 1.99 -1.52
CA GLY A 109 0.03 1.08 -0.58
C GLY A 109 -0.77 0.01 -1.28
N LEU A 110 -1.33 -0.90 -0.49
CA LEU A 110 -2.31 -1.88 -0.95
C LEU A 110 -3.66 -1.58 -0.32
N MET A 111 -4.70 -1.81 -1.09
CA MET A 111 -6.06 -1.89 -0.59
C MET A 111 -6.67 -3.24 -0.98
N ARG A 112 -7.70 -3.59 -0.22
CA ARG A 112 -8.54 -4.75 -0.40
C ARG A 112 -9.97 -4.28 -0.34
N ASP A 113 -10.85 -4.96 -1.07
CA ASP A 113 -12.29 -4.85 -0.82
C ASP A 113 -12.59 -4.87 0.69
N VAL A 114 -13.41 -3.93 1.15
CA VAL A 114 -13.61 -3.68 2.58
C VAL A 114 -14.19 -4.91 3.27
N LEU A 115 -15.08 -5.64 2.60
CA LEU A 115 -15.66 -6.85 3.16
C LEU A 115 -14.58 -7.93 3.35
N ALA A 116 -13.82 -8.22 2.29
CA ALA A 116 -12.71 -9.17 2.38
C ALA A 116 -11.68 -8.74 3.44
N HIS A 117 -11.39 -7.44 3.55
CA HIS A 117 -10.50 -6.89 4.57
C HIS A 117 -11.02 -7.15 5.99
N ARG A 118 -12.29 -6.84 6.25
CA ARG A 118 -12.89 -7.05 7.57
C ARG A 118 -13.00 -8.52 7.94
N VAL A 119 -13.26 -9.40 6.98
CA VAL A 119 -13.21 -10.85 7.22
C VAL A 119 -11.79 -11.27 7.59
N GLN A 120 -10.78 -10.82 6.84
CA GLN A 120 -9.39 -11.14 7.15
C GLN A 120 -8.98 -10.66 8.56
N LEU A 121 -9.35 -9.43 8.93
CA LEU A 121 -9.10 -8.87 10.27
C LEU A 121 -9.87 -9.58 11.40
N PHE A 122 -11.05 -10.10 11.10
CA PHE A 122 -11.78 -10.90 12.08
C PHE A 122 -11.04 -12.20 12.39
N TYR A 123 -10.52 -12.87 11.36
CA TYR A 123 -9.80 -14.13 11.48
C TYR A 123 -8.29 -13.98 11.79
N SER A 124 -7.74 -12.76 11.81
CA SER A 124 -6.33 -12.54 12.17
C SER A 124 -6.05 -12.70 13.66
N ASP A 125 -7.08 -12.60 14.51
CA ASP A 125 -6.97 -12.90 15.94
C ASP A 125 -7.07 -14.40 16.18
N ASP A 126 -6.04 -14.98 16.82
CA ASP A 126 -5.94 -16.41 17.04
C ASP A 126 -7.08 -16.97 17.91
N SER A 127 -7.55 -16.20 18.89
CA SER A 127 -8.62 -16.66 19.79
C SER A 127 -9.96 -16.73 19.07
N ARG A 128 -10.31 -15.69 18.31
CA ARG A 128 -11.52 -15.61 17.48
C ARG A 128 -11.47 -16.65 16.37
N ARG A 129 -10.33 -16.81 15.70
CA ARG A 129 -10.14 -17.82 14.65
C ARG A 129 -10.35 -19.24 15.18
N GLN A 130 -9.66 -19.62 16.26
CA GLN A 130 -9.81 -20.96 16.85
C GLN A 130 -11.24 -21.22 17.34
N MET A 131 -11.90 -20.20 17.90
CA MET A 131 -13.30 -20.30 18.31
C MET A 131 -14.22 -20.49 17.09
N ALA A 132 -14.01 -19.71 16.02
CA ALA A 132 -14.80 -19.80 14.79
C ALA A 132 -14.65 -21.17 14.11
N GLU A 133 -13.43 -21.70 14.01
CA GLU A 133 -13.13 -22.99 13.39
C GLU A 133 -13.83 -24.17 14.08
N ARG A 134 -14.16 -24.06 15.37
CA ARG A 134 -14.82 -25.11 16.17
C ARG A 134 -16.32 -24.89 16.34
N SER A 135 -16.87 -23.80 15.79
CA SER A 135 -18.24 -23.36 16.03
C SER A 135 -19.15 -23.58 14.83
N SER A 136 -20.47 -23.59 15.08
CA SER A 136 -21.46 -23.58 13.99
C SER A 136 -21.45 -22.23 13.26
N SER A 137 -21.82 -22.22 11.97
CA SER A 137 -21.90 -20.99 11.17
C SER A 137 -22.79 -19.92 11.83
N THR A 138 -23.93 -20.31 12.42
CA THR A 138 -24.82 -19.40 13.17
C THR A 138 -24.10 -18.71 14.33
N PHE A 139 -23.25 -19.44 15.06
CA PHE A 139 -22.47 -18.85 16.15
C PHE A 139 -21.38 -17.91 15.62
N VAL A 140 -20.69 -18.29 14.55
CA VAL A 140 -19.67 -17.43 13.91
C VAL A 140 -20.29 -16.11 13.46
N LYS A 141 -21.46 -16.15 12.83
CA LYS A 141 -22.22 -14.95 12.43
C LYS A 141 -22.53 -14.03 13.61
N ALA A 142 -23.05 -14.59 14.71
CA ALA A 142 -23.31 -13.83 15.93
C ALA A 142 -22.02 -13.22 16.51
N MET A 143 -20.91 -13.95 16.45
CA MET A 143 -19.60 -13.47 16.89
C MET A 143 -19.08 -12.32 16.01
N MET A 144 -19.26 -12.40 14.68
CA MET A 144 -18.92 -11.31 13.76
C MET A 144 -19.76 -10.07 14.05
N HIS A 145 -21.08 -10.20 14.24
CA HIS A 145 -21.94 -9.09 14.64
C HIS A 145 -21.53 -8.47 15.96
N SER A 146 -21.21 -9.29 16.97
CA SER A 146 -20.74 -8.82 18.27
C SER A 146 -19.43 -8.06 18.14
N TRP A 147 -18.46 -8.60 17.40
CA TRP A 147 -17.19 -7.92 17.13
C TRP A 147 -17.40 -6.60 16.40
N MET A 148 -18.25 -6.56 15.37
CA MET A 148 -18.56 -5.31 14.66
C MET A 148 -19.19 -4.26 15.58
N GLN A 149 -19.83 -4.64 16.68
CA GLN A 149 -20.42 -3.73 17.64
C GLN A 149 -19.46 -3.34 18.78
N SER A 150 -18.33 -4.04 18.95
CA SER A 150 -17.38 -3.79 20.02
C SER A 150 -16.43 -2.63 19.71
N ASP A 151 -15.70 -2.19 20.74
CA ASP A 151 -14.64 -1.18 20.62
C ASP A 151 -13.39 -1.70 19.89
N GLU A 152 -13.28 -3.02 19.70
CA GLU A 152 -12.18 -3.66 18.98
C GLU A 152 -12.33 -3.56 17.46
N TYR A 153 -13.50 -3.14 16.97
CA TYR A 153 -13.75 -3.00 15.54
C TYR A 153 -13.05 -1.76 14.97
N PRO A 154 -12.09 -1.92 14.04
CA PRO A 154 -11.35 -0.79 13.49
C PRO A 154 -12.23 -0.05 12.47
N ARG A 155 -12.31 1.28 12.60
CA ARG A 155 -13.00 2.16 11.63
C ARG A 155 -11.99 2.79 10.70
N ASP A 156 -12.32 2.90 9.42
CA ASP A 156 -11.45 3.48 8.39
C ASP A 156 -10.05 2.81 8.39
N ALA A 157 -9.97 1.51 8.71
CA ALA A 157 -8.72 0.80 8.94
C ALA A 157 -7.72 0.96 7.79
N GLN A 158 -8.17 0.80 6.54
CA GLN A 158 -7.29 0.94 5.37
C GLN A 158 -6.89 2.39 5.06
N LEU A 159 -7.47 3.38 5.74
CA LEU A 159 -7.15 4.81 5.60
C LEU A 159 -6.27 5.32 6.75
N GLU A 160 -6.04 4.53 7.81
CA GLU A 160 -5.29 4.96 9.00
C GLU A 160 -3.87 5.45 8.66
N TYR A 161 -3.16 4.77 7.75
CA TYR A 161 -1.85 5.23 7.28
C TYR A 161 -1.92 6.62 6.62
N MET A 162 -3.01 6.96 5.91
CA MET A 162 -3.19 8.29 5.34
C MET A 162 -3.42 9.32 6.45
N TYR A 163 -4.15 8.94 7.49
CA TYR A 163 -4.43 9.80 8.63
C TYR A 163 -3.18 10.07 9.49
N GLY A 164 -2.25 9.12 9.61
CA GLY A 164 -1.00 9.40 10.31
C GLY A 164 0.03 10.16 9.46
N LEU A 165 -0.11 10.17 8.13
CA LEU A 165 0.59 11.14 7.27
C LEU A 165 0.02 12.56 7.42
N ASN A 166 -1.31 12.69 7.50
CA ASN A 166 -1.98 13.95 7.73
C ASN A 166 -3.29 13.77 8.49
N ALA A 167 -3.28 14.11 9.79
CA ALA A 167 -4.42 13.93 10.68
C ALA A 167 -5.67 14.73 10.26
N THR A 168 -5.49 15.85 9.53
CA THR A 168 -6.62 16.68 9.07
C THR A 168 -7.54 15.95 8.10
N LEU A 169 -7.05 14.92 7.39
CA LEU A 169 -7.84 14.13 6.45
C LEU A 169 -9.00 13.39 7.14
N ARG A 170 -8.87 13.07 8.43
CA ARG A 170 -9.89 12.34 9.18
C ARG A 170 -11.21 13.11 9.28
N ASP A 171 -11.11 14.43 9.37
CA ASP A 171 -12.27 15.33 9.56
C ASP A 171 -12.86 15.82 8.23
N LEU A 172 -12.21 15.54 7.10
CA LEU A 172 -12.68 15.98 5.79
C LEU A 172 -13.80 15.08 5.23
N PRO A 173 -14.72 15.62 4.43
CA PRO A 173 -15.59 14.81 3.58
C PRO A 173 -14.76 13.84 2.73
N ILE A 174 -15.22 12.60 2.57
CA ILE A 174 -14.42 11.54 1.91
C ILE A 174 -14.05 11.87 0.45
N ASP A 175 -14.90 12.64 -0.24
CA ASP A 175 -14.60 13.18 -1.57
C ASP A 175 -13.41 14.15 -1.58
N ASP A 176 -13.24 14.93 -0.53
CA ASP A 176 -12.14 15.87 -0.41
C ASP A 176 -10.87 15.15 0.04
N VAL A 177 -10.98 14.09 0.85
CA VAL A 177 -9.87 13.16 1.12
C VAL A 177 -9.37 12.54 -0.19
N TRP A 178 -10.29 12.09 -1.06
CA TRP A 178 -9.94 11.55 -2.38
C TRP A 178 -9.22 12.57 -3.26
N LYS A 179 -9.66 13.83 -3.30
CA LYS A 179 -8.98 14.88 -4.06
C LYS A 179 -7.63 15.25 -3.45
N ALA A 180 -7.52 15.24 -2.13
CA ALA A 180 -6.32 15.59 -1.39
C ALA A 180 -5.13 14.65 -1.69
N ARG A 181 -5.39 13.44 -2.19
CA ARG A 181 -4.33 12.52 -2.66
C ARG A 181 -3.40 13.14 -3.72
N ASN A 182 -3.95 14.05 -4.52
CA ASN A 182 -3.25 14.77 -5.59
C ASN A 182 -2.64 16.11 -5.10
N ALA A 183 -2.77 16.44 -3.82
CA ALA A 183 -2.21 17.65 -3.22
C ALA A 183 -1.07 17.25 -2.27
N SER A 184 0.03 17.99 -2.32
CA SER A 184 1.13 17.81 -1.37
C SER A 184 0.61 17.99 0.06
N ALA A 185 0.91 17.07 0.98
CA ALA A 185 0.58 17.22 2.40
C ALA A 185 1.19 18.48 3.06
N ILE A 186 2.15 19.14 2.40
CA ILE A 186 2.67 20.46 2.80
C ILE A 186 1.59 21.55 2.65
N ALA A 187 0.67 21.43 1.70
CA ALA A 187 -0.41 22.39 1.48
C ALA A 187 -1.52 22.34 2.54
N SER A 188 -1.57 21.28 3.36
CA SER A 188 -2.62 21.04 4.37
C SER A 188 -2.29 21.52 5.79
N GLY A 189 -1.15 22.19 6.01
CA GLY A 189 -0.90 22.97 7.22
C GLY A 189 -0.28 22.22 8.42
N VAL A 190 0.05 20.94 8.30
CA VAL A 190 0.71 20.16 9.38
C VAL A 190 2.14 20.64 9.64
N ASP A 191 2.83 21.20 8.64
CA ASP A 191 4.22 21.66 8.76
C ASP A 191 4.38 23.16 9.04
N GLN A 192 3.29 23.91 9.31
CA GLN A 192 3.38 25.37 9.56
C GLN A 192 4.22 25.77 10.79
N GLY A 193 4.67 24.81 11.61
CA GLY A 193 5.54 25.04 12.77
C GLY A 193 6.96 24.48 12.67
N GLY A 194 7.32 23.80 11.56
CA GLY A 194 8.64 23.17 11.39
C GLY A 194 9.68 24.13 10.82
N THR A 195 10.88 24.20 11.40
CA THR A 195 12.00 25.05 10.92
C THR A 195 12.81 24.43 9.78
N THR A 196 12.55 23.16 9.43
CA THR A 196 13.23 22.42 8.37
C THR A 196 12.31 22.19 7.17
N SER A 197 12.80 22.47 5.97
CA SER A 197 12.11 22.18 4.71
C SER A 197 11.90 20.67 4.58
N THR A 198 10.69 20.19 4.82
CA THR A 198 10.32 18.78 4.62
C THR A 198 9.91 18.55 3.17
N ALA A 199 10.16 17.35 2.63
CA ALA A 199 9.70 16.98 1.31
C ALA A 199 8.16 17.00 1.20
N SER A 200 7.65 17.30 0.01
CA SER A 200 6.23 17.16 -0.32
C SER A 200 5.83 15.68 -0.26
N VAL A 201 4.62 15.39 0.23
CA VAL A 201 4.10 14.01 0.31
C VAL A 201 2.85 13.92 -0.52
N TYR A 202 2.83 12.95 -1.43
CA TYR A 202 1.70 12.62 -2.29
C TYR A 202 1.30 11.17 -2.06
N LEU A 203 0.05 10.85 -2.34
CA LEU A 203 -0.43 9.48 -2.37
C LEU A 203 -0.36 8.97 -3.81
N GLY A 204 0.43 7.93 -4.03
CA GLY A 204 0.58 7.30 -5.33
C GLY A 204 -0.55 6.32 -5.65
N PRO A 205 -0.41 5.56 -6.75
CA PRO A 205 -1.35 4.48 -7.05
C PRO A 205 -1.37 3.46 -5.92
N VAL A 206 -2.56 2.94 -5.65
CA VAL A 206 -2.79 1.86 -4.70
C VAL A 206 -2.89 0.56 -5.48
N GLY A 207 -2.23 -0.49 -5.01
CA GLY A 207 -2.36 -1.83 -5.59
C GLY A 207 -3.52 -2.60 -4.96
N ASP A 208 -3.99 -3.62 -5.67
CA ASP A 208 -4.91 -4.62 -5.14
C ASP A 208 -4.14 -5.77 -4.46
N SER A 209 -4.43 -6.00 -3.17
CA SER A 209 -3.87 -7.12 -2.39
C SER A 209 -4.27 -8.50 -2.94
N GLN A 210 -5.41 -8.60 -3.63
CA GLN A 210 -5.90 -9.86 -4.23
C GLN A 210 -5.21 -10.17 -5.57
N ASN A 211 -4.57 -9.18 -6.19
CA ASN A 211 -3.89 -9.33 -7.48
C ASN A 211 -2.45 -8.81 -7.44
N VAL A 212 -1.60 -9.47 -6.64
CA VAL A 212 -0.20 -9.09 -6.39
C VAL A 212 0.60 -8.90 -7.68
N ARG A 213 0.45 -9.78 -8.68
CA ARG A 213 1.13 -9.63 -9.99
C ARG A 213 0.74 -8.32 -10.67
N ARG A 214 -0.55 -8.04 -10.77
CA ARG A 214 -1.05 -6.82 -11.42
C ARG A 214 -0.59 -5.58 -10.65
N SER A 215 -0.61 -5.63 -9.32
CA SER A 215 -0.06 -4.59 -8.45
C SER A 215 1.43 -4.34 -8.70
N LEU A 216 2.25 -5.38 -8.80
CA LEU A 216 3.67 -5.26 -9.13
C LEU A 216 3.89 -4.65 -10.53
N CYS A 217 3.07 -5.03 -11.52
CA CYS A 217 3.11 -4.46 -12.87
C CYS A 217 2.76 -2.97 -12.87
N VAL A 218 1.64 -2.58 -12.24
CA VAL A 218 1.22 -1.18 -12.12
C VAL A 218 2.29 -0.36 -11.39
N PHE A 219 2.87 -0.88 -10.30
CA PHE A 219 3.97 -0.20 -9.61
C PHE A 219 5.22 -0.08 -10.50
N ALA A 220 5.59 -1.11 -11.27
CA ALA A 220 6.73 -1.04 -12.18
C ALA A 220 6.57 0.11 -13.20
N HIS A 221 5.40 0.19 -13.84
CA HIS A 221 5.11 1.21 -14.84
C HIS A 221 4.99 2.61 -14.24
N SER A 222 4.23 2.77 -13.16
CA SER A 222 4.01 4.08 -12.52
C SER A 222 5.25 4.66 -11.84
N THR A 223 6.18 3.82 -11.38
CA THR A 223 7.41 4.27 -10.70
C THR A 223 8.63 4.34 -11.61
N SER A 224 8.54 3.74 -12.80
CA SER A 224 9.67 3.48 -13.70
C SER A 224 10.81 2.68 -13.04
N LEU A 225 10.55 1.99 -11.93
CA LEU A 225 11.51 1.09 -11.29
C LEU A 225 11.55 -0.25 -12.02
N PRO A 226 12.73 -0.91 -12.12
CA PRO A 226 12.86 -2.21 -12.78
C PRO A 226 12.33 -3.37 -11.91
N ILE A 227 11.10 -3.26 -11.40
CA ILE A 227 10.46 -4.25 -10.53
C ILE A 227 10.24 -5.55 -11.34
N PRO A 228 10.74 -6.71 -10.90
CA PRO A 228 10.70 -7.95 -11.67
C PRO A 228 9.33 -8.66 -11.56
N TRP A 229 8.25 -7.97 -11.91
CA TRP A 229 6.87 -8.41 -11.72
C TRP A 229 6.50 -9.70 -12.48
N MET A 230 7.11 -9.94 -13.66
CA MET A 230 6.94 -11.18 -14.43
C MET A 230 7.40 -12.44 -13.68
N ARG A 231 8.30 -12.32 -12.69
CA ARG A 231 8.78 -13.48 -11.92
C ARG A 231 7.68 -14.08 -11.03
N TYR A 232 6.67 -13.28 -10.66
CA TYR A 232 5.53 -13.76 -9.88
C TYR A 232 4.76 -14.87 -10.60
N GLU A 233 4.78 -14.88 -11.93
CA GLU A 233 4.10 -15.89 -12.75
C GLU A 233 4.65 -17.31 -12.55
N THR A 234 5.93 -17.44 -12.18
CA THR A 234 6.62 -18.73 -12.00
C THR A 234 6.65 -19.23 -10.55
N ALA A 235 6.20 -18.39 -9.61
CA ALA A 235 6.15 -18.74 -8.19
C ALA A 235 4.87 -19.55 -7.92
N THR A 236 4.97 -20.88 -7.99
CA THR A 236 3.99 -21.78 -7.39
C THR A 236 4.03 -21.65 -5.87
N GLU A 237 3.50 -20.57 -5.30
CA GLU A 237 3.36 -20.44 -3.86
C GLU A 237 1.95 -19.96 -3.47
N THR A 238 1.32 -20.82 -2.68
CA THR A 238 0.12 -20.64 -1.84
C THR A 238 -0.22 -19.17 -1.57
N SER A 239 -1.28 -18.71 -2.21
CA SER A 239 -1.77 -17.35 -2.08
C SER A 239 -2.36 -17.10 -0.68
N SER A 240 -1.53 -16.63 0.26
CA SER A 240 -1.98 -16.16 1.57
C SER A 240 -2.87 -14.92 1.49
N SER A 241 -2.88 -14.25 0.33
CA SER A 241 -3.61 -13.02 0.06
C SER A 241 -5.07 -13.22 -0.33
N PHE A 242 -5.57 -14.44 -0.44
CA PHE A 242 -7.01 -14.68 -0.59
C PHE A 242 -7.61 -15.04 0.76
N VAL A 243 -8.70 -14.35 1.10
CA VAL A 243 -9.55 -14.76 2.21
C VAL A 243 -10.13 -16.14 1.84
N PRO A 244 -9.90 -17.19 2.66
CA PRO A 244 -10.46 -18.51 2.41
C PRO A 244 -11.97 -18.43 2.18
N SER A 245 -12.47 -19.15 1.16
CA SER A 245 -13.91 -19.19 0.85
C SER A 245 -14.76 -19.68 2.04
N THR A 246 -14.18 -20.50 2.91
CA THR A 246 -14.77 -20.96 4.16
C THR A 246 -15.02 -19.83 5.16
N TYR A 247 -14.20 -18.77 5.15
CA TYR A 247 -14.38 -17.60 6.00
C TYR A 247 -15.46 -16.69 5.44
N VAL A 248 -15.45 -16.48 4.12
CA VAL A 248 -16.48 -15.69 3.41
C VAL A 248 -17.86 -16.35 3.52
N ALA A 249 -17.94 -17.68 3.59
CA ALA A 249 -19.21 -18.40 3.74
C ALA A 249 -19.99 -18.06 5.03
N ASN A 250 -19.34 -17.48 6.03
CA ASN A 250 -20.00 -17.02 7.27
C ASN A 250 -20.51 -15.57 7.19
N VAL A 251 -20.32 -14.89 6.07
CA VAL A 251 -20.83 -13.55 5.82
C VAL A 251 -22.18 -13.67 5.11
N ASP A 252 -23.23 -13.09 5.68
CA ASP A 252 -24.54 -12.96 5.04
C ASP A 252 -24.93 -11.49 4.80
N GLU A 253 -26.10 -11.29 4.18
CA GLU A 253 -26.60 -9.97 3.80
C GLU A 253 -26.73 -9.02 4.99
N ASP A 254 -27.07 -9.52 6.19
CA ASP A 254 -27.18 -8.71 7.40
C ASP A 254 -25.82 -8.19 7.86
N ILE A 255 -24.77 -9.03 7.81
CA ILE A 255 -23.39 -8.61 8.10
C ILE A 255 -22.92 -7.57 7.09
N VAL A 256 -23.17 -7.79 5.81
CA VAL A 256 -22.78 -6.85 4.74
C VAL A 256 -23.49 -5.51 4.92
N ALA A 257 -24.80 -5.52 5.17
CA ALA A 257 -25.59 -4.30 5.38
C ALA A 257 -25.12 -3.54 6.64
N ALA A 258 -24.84 -4.26 7.74
CA ALA A 258 -24.31 -3.66 8.95
C ALA A 258 -22.93 -3.02 8.73
N MET A 259 -22.06 -3.67 7.97
CA MET A 259 -20.72 -3.16 7.64
C MET A 259 -20.80 -1.91 6.75
N LEU A 260 -21.61 -1.95 5.70
CA LEU A 260 -21.86 -0.79 4.81
C LEU A 260 -22.43 0.41 5.58
N ALA A 261 -23.36 0.18 6.50
CA ALA A 261 -23.93 1.23 7.32
C ALA A 261 -22.91 1.85 8.29
N ARG A 262 -21.94 1.05 8.75
CA ARG A 262 -20.93 1.48 9.73
C ARG A 262 -19.73 2.16 9.08
N GLU A 263 -19.35 1.78 7.86
CA GLU A 263 -18.11 2.22 7.20
C GLU A 263 -18.30 2.83 5.80
N PRO A 264 -19.33 3.68 5.57
CA PRO A 264 -19.62 4.18 4.22
C PRO A 264 -18.45 4.97 3.60
N ARG A 265 -17.59 5.57 4.44
CA ARG A 265 -16.40 6.31 4.02
C ARG A 265 -15.34 5.41 3.40
N GLU A 266 -14.94 4.35 4.11
CA GLU A 266 -13.92 3.43 3.62
C GLU A 266 -14.40 2.70 2.37
N PHE A 267 -15.66 2.22 2.34
CA PHE A 267 -16.23 1.59 1.13
C PHE A 267 -16.13 2.51 -0.09
N TYR A 268 -16.48 3.79 0.08
CA TYR A 268 -16.39 4.76 -1.01
C TYR A 268 -14.96 4.97 -1.50
N TYR A 269 -14.01 5.17 -0.58
CA TYR A 269 -12.62 5.43 -0.93
C TYR A 269 -11.96 4.22 -1.59
N VAL A 270 -12.14 3.02 -1.00
CA VAL A 270 -11.58 1.77 -1.50
C VAL A 270 -12.13 1.44 -2.88
N ALA A 271 -13.44 1.59 -3.11
CA ALA A 271 -14.03 1.37 -4.42
C ALA A 271 -13.37 2.27 -5.48
N ARG A 272 -13.24 3.57 -5.20
CA ARG A 272 -12.55 4.49 -6.11
C ARG A 272 -11.07 4.15 -6.32
N ALA A 273 -10.38 3.73 -5.26
CA ALA A 273 -8.97 3.35 -5.33
C ALA A 273 -8.77 2.12 -6.23
N LEU A 274 -9.62 1.11 -6.08
CA LEU A 274 -9.60 -0.11 -6.88
C LEU A 274 -10.03 0.15 -8.34
N ASP A 275 -11.05 0.98 -8.58
CA ASP A 275 -11.42 1.41 -9.93
C ASP A 275 -10.26 2.15 -10.64
N THR A 276 -9.55 3.01 -9.90
CA THR A 276 -8.37 3.72 -10.43
C THR A 276 -7.23 2.74 -10.71
N PHE A 277 -7.05 1.74 -9.86
CA PHE A 277 -6.07 0.67 -10.07
C PHE A 277 -6.38 -0.16 -11.32
N GLU A 278 -7.64 -0.53 -11.54
CA GLU A 278 -8.07 -1.25 -12.74
C GLU A 278 -7.81 -0.43 -14.00
N ALA A 279 -8.13 0.86 -13.98
CA ALA A 279 -7.84 1.76 -15.09
C ALA A 279 -6.33 1.83 -15.41
N PHE A 280 -5.47 1.94 -14.38
CA PHE A 280 -4.02 1.88 -14.58
C PHE A 280 -3.55 0.53 -15.09
N ALA A 281 -4.14 -0.55 -14.60
CA ALA A 281 -3.79 -1.89 -15.07
C ALA A 281 -4.15 -2.08 -16.55
N GLU A 282 -5.28 -1.52 -17.01
CA GLU A 282 -5.66 -1.49 -18.41
C GLU A 282 -4.68 -0.65 -19.23
N GLU A 283 -4.43 0.59 -18.81
CA GLU A 283 -3.55 1.53 -19.50
C GLU A 283 -2.12 0.99 -19.68
N TYR A 284 -1.59 0.33 -18.65
CA TYR A 284 -0.23 -0.23 -18.67
C TYR A 284 -0.15 -1.65 -19.26
N GLY A 285 -1.27 -2.24 -19.71
CA GLY A 285 -1.28 -3.61 -20.24
C GLY A 285 -1.05 -4.71 -19.18
N CYS A 286 -1.29 -4.39 -17.90
CA CYS A 286 -1.16 -5.33 -16.78
C CYS A 286 -2.35 -6.28 -16.62
N LEU A 287 -3.35 -6.20 -17.51
CA LEU A 287 -4.53 -7.08 -17.52
C LEU A 287 -4.26 -8.45 -18.16
N GLU A 288 -3.21 -8.60 -18.97
CA GLU A 288 -2.94 -9.84 -19.72
C GLU A 288 -2.71 -11.02 -18.77
N GLU A 289 -3.32 -12.17 -19.10
CA GLU A 289 -3.11 -13.44 -18.40
C GLU A 289 -1.65 -13.91 -18.55
N PRO A 290 -1.13 -14.73 -17.61
CA PRO A 290 0.26 -15.16 -17.62
C PRO A 290 0.66 -15.80 -18.95
N THR A 291 1.82 -15.43 -19.48
CA THR A 291 2.34 -16.01 -20.74
C THR A 291 2.56 -17.53 -20.62
N GLU A 292 2.40 -18.30 -21.71
CA GLU A 292 2.67 -19.76 -21.73
C GLU A 292 4.07 -20.13 -21.22
N MET A 293 5.05 -19.24 -21.36
CA MET A 293 6.40 -19.42 -20.82
C MET A 293 6.44 -19.47 -19.29
N ALA A 294 5.50 -18.85 -18.60
CA ALA A 294 5.37 -18.93 -17.15
C ALA A 294 4.65 -20.19 -16.66
N LEU A 295 3.95 -20.91 -17.55
CA LEU A 295 3.36 -22.22 -17.27
C LEU A 295 4.39 -23.36 -17.36
N LEU A 296 5.60 -23.08 -17.85
CA LEU A 296 6.67 -24.07 -17.94
C LEU A 296 7.40 -24.17 -16.59
N PRO A 297 7.56 -25.38 -16.01
CA PRO A 297 8.32 -25.55 -14.79
C PRO A 297 9.76 -25.06 -14.99
N PRO A 298 10.41 -24.49 -13.95
CA PRO A 298 11.76 -23.98 -14.06
C PRO A 298 12.67 -25.08 -14.58
N LYS A 299 13.42 -24.79 -15.65
CA LYS A 299 14.47 -25.68 -16.14
C LYS A 299 15.44 -25.92 -14.98
N ARG A 300 15.42 -27.14 -14.45
CA ARG A 300 16.48 -27.62 -13.58
C ARG A 300 17.72 -27.73 -14.44
N ASP A 301 18.54 -26.68 -14.44
CA ASP A 301 19.91 -26.79 -14.90
C ASP A 301 20.63 -27.71 -13.90
N HIS A 302 20.71 -28.98 -14.26
CA HIS A 302 21.60 -29.93 -13.63
C HIS A 302 23.03 -29.46 -13.91
N ALA A 303 23.66 -28.83 -12.93
CA ALA A 303 25.11 -28.65 -12.91
C ALA A 303 25.76 -30.05 -12.84
N GLN A 304 26.60 -30.32 -13.83
CA GLN A 304 27.60 -31.40 -13.82
C GLN A 304 28.74 -31.05 -12.86
#